data_AF-A0A959CUV8-F1
#
_entry.id   AF-A0A959CUV8-F1
#
_cell.length_a   1.000
_cell.length_b   1.000
_cell.length_c   1.000
_cell.angle_alpha   90.00
_cell.angle_beta   90.00
_cell.angle_gamma   90.00
#
_symmetry.space_group_name_H-M   'P 1'
#
loop_
_entity.id
_entity.type
_entity.pdbx_description
1 polymer ?
#
loop_
_entity_poly.entity_id
_entity_poly.type
_entity_poly.pdbx_seq_one_letter_code
_entity_poly.pdbx_strand_id
1 'polypeptide(L)'
;MDSILQKASIYADGLDHPEGVAVHPDGSVWAGGEAGQVYRISEGGKKVEEIANTGGFVLGIAFSPGAEWLAVCDLGKHCVWKLNLDNHKLEMFASGAEGHRFNIPNYPVFDWEGNLYVSESGAFREVKGKVLKFSPDGEGRIWHPGPFNFANGMAL
;
A
#
# COMPACT_ATOMS: atom_id res chain seq x y z
N MET A 1 23.81 -26.87 6.67
CA MET A 1 23.05 -25.62 6.85
C MET A 1 22.07 -25.55 5.70
N ASP A 2 20.83 -25.97 5.95
CA ASP A 2 19.73 -25.75 5.00
C ASP A 2 19.33 -24.28 5.10
N SER A 3 19.95 -23.47 4.26
CA SER A 3 19.61 -22.06 4.16
C SER A 3 18.18 -21.94 3.65
N ILE A 4 17.33 -21.20 4.35
CA ILE A 4 15.95 -20.91 3.94
C ILE A 4 15.88 -20.32 2.51
N LEU A 5 16.97 -19.70 2.06
CA LEU A 5 17.11 -19.15 0.71
C LEU A 5 17.16 -20.23 -0.38
N GLN A 6 17.55 -21.47 -0.08
CA GLN A 6 17.49 -22.58 -1.03
C GLN A 6 16.07 -23.10 -1.27
N LYS A 7 15.09 -22.65 -0.48
CA LYS A 7 13.67 -22.99 -0.61
C LYS A 7 12.84 -21.88 -1.28
N ALA A 8 13.46 -20.76 -1.65
CA ALA A 8 12.78 -19.69 -2.36
C ALA A 8 12.68 -20.02 -3.85
N SER A 9 11.52 -19.72 -4.45
CA SER A 9 11.29 -19.80 -5.88
C SER A 9 10.65 -18.50 -6.36
N ILE A 10 10.81 -18.20 -7.65
CA ILE A 10 10.07 -17.12 -8.29
C ILE A 10 8.58 -17.47 -8.20
N TYR A 11 7.79 -16.57 -7.61
CA TYR A 11 6.34 -16.71 -7.59
C TYR A 11 5.73 -16.18 -8.89
N ALA A 12 6.10 -14.97 -9.29
CA ALA A 12 5.76 -14.36 -10.57
C ALA A 12 6.91 -13.46 -11.06
N ASP A 13 6.96 -13.19 -12.36
CA ASP A 13 7.92 -12.30 -13.02
C ASP A 13 7.22 -11.38 -14.04
N GLY A 14 8.00 -10.45 -14.63
CA GLY A 14 7.50 -9.53 -15.66
C GLY A 14 6.74 -8.31 -15.14
N LEU A 15 6.73 -8.06 -13.83
CA LEU A 15 6.17 -6.85 -13.23
C LEU A 15 7.15 -5.68 -13.38
N ASP A 16 6.60 -4.48 -13.59
CA ASP A 16 7.36 -3.24 -13.75
C ASP A 16 7.61 -2.59 -12.38
N HIS A 17 8.83 -2.76 -11.86
CA HIS A 17 9.28 -2.33 -10.53
C HIS A 17 8.17 -2.51 -9.46
N PRO A 18 7.84 -3.75 -9.07
CA PRO A 18 6.77 -3.95 -8.12
C PRO A 18 7.18 -3.49 -6.71
N GLU A 19 6.33 -2.70 -6.08
CA GLU A 19 6.46 -2.28 -4.67
C GLU A 19 5.26 -2.78 -3.87
N GLY A 20 5.51 -3.07 -2.58
CA GLY A 20 4.50 -3.63 -1.69
C GLY A 20 4.03 -5.03 -2.11
N VAL A 21 3.44 -5.75 -1.17
CA VAL A 21 2.79 -7.02 -1.48
C VAL A 21 1.66 -7.25 -0.48
N ALA A 22 0.50 -7.66 -0.98
CA ALA A 22 -0.63 -8.05 -0.14
C ALA A 22 -1.22 -9.37 -0.64
N VAL A 23 -1.56 -10.27 0.28
CA VAL A 23 -2.20 -11.56 -0.03
C VAL A 23 -3.69 -11.43 0.23
N HIS A 24 -4.50 -11.71 -0.78
CA HIS A 24 -5.94 -11.70 -0.68
C HIS A 24 -6.44 -13.06 -0.13
N PRO A 25 -7.59 -13.12 0.58
CA PRO A 25 -8.14 -14.38 1.08
C PRO A 25 -8.44 -15.46 0.03
N ASP A 26 -8.56 -15.08 -1.25
CA ASP A 26 -8.73 -16.02 -2.37
C ASP A 26 -7.41 -16.68 -2.83
N GLY A 27 -6.28 -16.37 -2.18
CA GLY A 27 -4.95 -16.86 -2.53
C GLY A 27 -4.24 -16.06 -3.63
N SER A 28 -4.88 -15.04 -4.20
CA SER A 28 -4.20 -14.11 -5.12
C SER A 28 -3.25 -13.18 -4.36
N VAL A 29 -2.14 -12.84 -5.01
CA VAL A 29 -1.14 -11.89 -4.50
C VAL A 29 -1.24 -10.61 -5.29
N TRP A 30 -1.16 -9.47 -4.62
CA TRP A 30 -1.27 -8.15 -5.24
C TRP A 30 0.00 -7.36 -4.98
N ALA A 31 0.33 -6.46 -5.91
CA ALA A 31 1.49 -5.57 -5.83
C ALA A 31 1.20 -4.23 -6.52
N GLY A 32 1.86 -3.17 -6.08
CA GLY A 32 1.94 -1.91 -6.82
C GLY A 32 3.01 -1.93 -7.90
N GLY A 33 3.05 -0.92 -8.76
CA GLY A 33 4.11 -0.69 -9.75
C GLY A 33 4.49 0.79 -9.89
N GLU A 34 5.67 1.05 -10.46
CA GLU A 34 6.25 2.40 -10.53
C GLU A 34 5.53 3.35 -11.50
N ALA A 35 4.79 2.81 -12.48
CA ALA A 35 3.96 3.60 -13.40
C ALA A 35 2.49 3.67 -12.96
N GLY A 36 2.19 3.33 -11.70
CA GLY A 36 0.87 3.45 -11.11
C GLY A 36 0.04 2.17 -11.19
N GLN A 37 0.61 1.07 -11.68
CA GLN A 37 -0.08 -0.21 -11.81
C GLN A 37 -0.50 -0.75 -10.44
N VAL A 38 -1.64 -1.41 -10.40
CA VAL A 38 -2.03 -2.33 -9.33
C VAL A 38 -2.20 -3.70 -9.97
N TYR A 39 -1.26 -4.59 -9.68
CA TYR A 39 -1.23 -5.95 -10.20
C TYR A 39 -2.00 -6.91 -9.31
N ARG A 40 -2.71 -7.84 -9.95
CA ARG A 40 -3.18 -9.09 -9.34
C ARG A 40 -2.46 -10.26 -9.97
N ILE A 41 -1.96 -11.13 -9.12
CA ILE A 41 -1.20 -12.33 -9.45
C ILE A 41 -2.05 -13.50 -8.96
N SER A 42 -2.37 -14.44 -9.85
CA SER A 42 -3.19 -15.60 -9.50
C SER A 42 -2.56 -16.42 -8.36
N GLU A 43 -3.38 -17.23 -7.68
CA GLU A 43 -2.85 -18.28 -6.81
C GLU A 43 -1.85 -19.15 -7.61
N GLY A 44 -0.68 -19.40 -7.02
CA GLY A 44 0.42 -20.11 -7.66
C GLY A 44 1.20 -19.32 -8.73
N GLY A 45 0.91 -18.02 -8.92
CA GLY A 45 1.81 -17.11 -9.63
C GLY A 45 1.81 -17.17 -11.16
N LYS A 46 0.93 -17.97 -11.76
CA LYS A 46 0.95 -18.26 -13.21
C LYS A 46 0.39 -17.17 -14.11
N LYS A 47 -0.43 -16.27 -13.58
CA LYS A 47 -1.07 -15.20 -14.34
C LYS A 47 -0.92 -13.88 -13.59
N VAL A 48 -0.40 -12.87 -14.28
CA VAL A 48 -0.29 -11.48 -13.79
C VAL A 48 -1.21 -10.61 -14.63
N GLU A 49 -2.04 -9.82 -13.97
CA GLU A 49 -2.98 -8.88 -14.61
C GLU A 49 -2.85 -7.51 -13.96
N GLU A 50 -2.80 -6.45 -14.76
CA GLU A 50 -3.01 -5.08 -14.28
C GLU A 50 -4.52 -4.88 -14.10
N ILE A 51 -4.95 -4.69 -12.85
CA ILE A 51 -6.36 -4.57 -12.48
C ILE A 51 -6.83 -3.12 -12.48
N ALA A 52 -5.93 -2.21 -12.12
CA ALA A 52 -6.16 -0.77 -12.11
C ALA A 52 -4.85 -0.03 -12.32
N ASN A 53 -4.95 1.25 -12.68
CA ASN A 53 -3.81 2.13 -12.86
C ASN A 53 -4.12 3.52 -12.29
N THR A 54 -3.29 4.00 -11.37
CA THR A 54 -3.45 5.33 -10.76
C THR A 54 -2.84 6.45 -11.63
N GLY A 55 -2.00 6.09 -12.60
CA GLY A 55 -1.14 7.01 -13.36
C GLY A 55 -0.12 7.73 -12.47
N GLY A 56 0.27 7.12 -11.35
CA GLY A 56 1.20 7.63 -10.35
C GLY A 56 2.37 6.67 -10.12
N PHE A 57 2.76 6.47 -8.86
CA PHE A 57 3.75 5.46 -8.44
C PHE A 57 3.22 4.81 -7.17
N VAL A 58 2.77 3.55 -7.28
CA VAL A 58 2.24 2.80 -6.14
C VAL A 58 3.37 2.23 -5.30
N LEU A 59 3.34 2.51 -3.99
CA LEU A 59 4.26 1.97 -3.00
C LEU A 59 3.60 0.80 -2.25
N GLY A 60 3.30 0.96 -0.97
CA GLY A 60 2.62 -0.04 -0.17
C GLY A 60 1.12 -0.13 -0.48
N ILE A 61 0.61 -1.36 -0.35
CA ILE A 61 -0.81 -1.68 -0.50
C ILE A 61 -1.27 -2.58 0.65
N ALA A 62 -2.55 -2.51 1.03
CA ALA A 62 -3.11 -3.38 2.07
C ALA A 62 -4.60 -3.61 1.85
N PHE A 63 -5.05 -4.85 2.02
CA PHE A 63 -6.47 -5.16 2.03
C PHE A 63 -7.10 -4.66 3.33
N SER A 64 -8.30 -4.07 3.20
CA SER A 64 -9.18 -3.87 4.35
C SER A 64 -9.48 -5.19 5.06
N PRO A 65 -9.89 -5.19 6.36
CA PRO A 65 -10.09 -6.42 7.12
C PRO A 65 -11.06 -7.44 6.48
N GLY A 66 -12.08 -6.97 5.75
CA GLY A 66 -13.02 -7.81 4.99
C GLY A 66 -12.59 -8.13 3.56
N ALA A 67 -11.43 -7.61 3.12
CA ALA A 67 -10.93 -7.70 1.76
C ALA A 67 -11.93 -7.21 0.68
N GLU A 68 -12.75 -6.20 1.00
CA GLU A 68 -13.71 -5.61 0.05
C GLU A 68 -13.08 -4.48 -0.79
N TRP A 69 -12.02 -3.89 -0.26
CA TRP A 69 -11.23 -2.86 -0.93
C TRP A 69 -9.77 -2.89 -0.49
N LEU A 70 -8.92 -2.31 -1.34
CA LEU A 70 -7.47 -2.20 -1.16
C LEU A 70 -7.09 -0.73 -0.96
N ALA A 71 -6.36 -0.44 0.12
CA ALA A 71 -5.69 0.83 0.30
C ALA A 71 -4.40 0.84 -0.52
N VAL A 72 -4.18 1.89 -1.30
CA VAL A 72 -3.05 1.99 -2.24
C VAL A 72 -2.33 3.31 -2.02
N CYS A 73 -1.12 3.28 -1.46
CA CYS A 73 -0.31 4.48 -1.27
C CYS A 73 0.35 4.88 -2.58
N ASP A 74 0.14 6.13 -2.99
CA ASP A 74 0.63 6.66 -4.26
C ASP A 74 1.55 7.86 -4.04
N LEU A 75 2.84 7.65 -4.31
CA LEU A 75 3.87 8.68 -4.25
C LEU A 75 3.63 9.77 -5.29
N GLY A 76 3.30 9.38 -6.52
CA GLY A 76 3.13 10.33 -7.64
C GLY A 76 1.89 11.19 -7.53
N LYS A 77 0.86 10.72 -6.79
CA LYS A 77 -0.39 11.45 -6.55
C LYS A 77 -0.50 12.06 -5.16
N HIS A 78 0.47 11.79 -4.27
CA HIS A 78 0.48 12.26 -2.89
C HIS A 78 -0.81 11.93 -2.13
N CYS A 79 -1.31 10.71 -2.31
CA CYS A 79 -2.57 10.28 -1.72
C CYS A 79 -2.57 8.79 -1.41
N VAL A 80 -3.62 8.38 -0.70
CA VAL A 80 -4.06 7.00 -0.59
C VAL A 80 -5.29 6.84 -1.45
N TRP A 81 -5.29 5.87 -2.34
CA TRP A 81 -6.49 5.44 -3.07
C TRP A 81 -7.20 4.32 -2.32
N LYS A 82 -8.52 4.29 -2.47
CA LYS A 82 -9.38 3.15 -2.21
C LYS A 82 -9.70 2.50 -3.55
N LEU A 83 -9.20 1.29 -3.77
CA LEU A 83 -9.56 0.45 -4.90
C LEU A 83 -10.67 -0.51 -4.47
N ASN A 84 -11.88 -0.34 -5.02
CA ASN A 84 -12.98 -1.27 -4.80
C ASN A 84 -12.71 -2.58 -5.59
N LEU A 85 -12.81 -3.75 -4.93
CA LEU A 85 -12.46 -5.01 -5.58
C LEU A 85 -13.58 -5.60 -6.46
N ASP A 86 -14.83 -5.19 -6.28
CA ASP A 86 -15.95 -5.69 -7.09
C ASP A 86 -15.96 -5.10 -8.51
N ASN A 87 -15.58 -3.83 -8.63
CA ASN A 87 -15.66 -3.08 -9.88
C ASN A 87 -14.33 -2.44 -10.33
N HIS A 88 -13.26 -2.65 -9.56
CA HIS A 88 -11.91 -2.13 -9.81
C HIS A 88 -11.84 -0.60 -9.95
N LYS A 89 -12.79 0.13 -9.35
CA LYS A 89 -12.79 1.59 -9.36
C LYS A 89 -11.85 2.14 -8.29
N LEU A 90 -11.00 3.09 -8.72
CA LEU A 90 -10.17 3.90 -7.84
C LEU A 90 -10.92 5.16 -7.40
N GLU A 91 -10.94 5.41 -6.10
CA GLU A 91 -11.44 6.63 -5.49
C GLU A 91 -10.39 7.16 -4.51
N MET A 92 -10.18 8.48 -4.48
CA MET A 92 -9.22 9.05 -3.53
C MET A 92 -9.78 8.90 -2.12
N PHE A 93 -9.05 8.17 -1.26
CA PHE A 93 -9.42 7.97 0.14
C PHE A 93 -8.97 9.16 0.99
N ALA A 94 -7.69 9.53 0.90
CA ALA A 94 -7.13 10.65 1.65
C ALA A 94 -5.92 11.26 0.93
N SER A 95 -5.75 12.58 1.05
CA SER A 95 -4.54 13.32 0.62
C SER A 95 -3.74 13.88 1.81
N GLY A 96 -4.12 13.50 3.03
CA GLY A 96 -3.53 13.95 4.28
C GLY A 96 -4.55 13.99 5.42
N ALA A 97 -4.21 14.64 6.52
CA ALA A 97 -5.06 14.80 7.70
C ALA A 97 -4.67 16.05 8.50
N GLU A 98 -5.60 16.66 9.25
CA GLU A 98 -5.33 17.79 10.16
C GLU A 98 -4.56 18.96 9.51
N GLY A 99 -4.84 19.24 8.24
CA GLY A 99 -4.16 20.28 7.46
C GLY A 99 -2.76 19.90 6.95
N HIS A 100 -2.20 18.77 7.40
CA HIS A 100 -1.02 18.16 6.79
C HIS A 100 -1.42 17.45 5.49
N ARG A 101 -0.68 17.71 4.41
CA ARG A 101 -0.82 16.97 3.15
C ARG A 101 0.30 15.95 3.03
N PHE A 102 -0.02 14.78 2.50
CA PHE A 102 0.97 13.75 2.25
C PHE A 102 2.08 14.27 1.33
N ASN A 103 3.32 13.92 1.64
CA ASN A 103 4.44 14.05 0.70
C ASN A 103 4.82 12.69 0.10
N ILE A 104 5.14 11.71 0.94
CA ILE A 104 5.46 10.34 0.49
C ILE A 104 4.65 9.37 1.34
N PRO A 105 3.34 9.20 1.08
CA PRO A 105 2.58 8.13 1.73
C PRO A 105 3.18 6.81 1.23
N ASN A 106 3.70 5.99 2.13
CA ASN A 106 4.52 4.85 1.76
C ASN A 106 3.83 3.53 2.03
N TYR A 107 3.48 3.23 3.28
CA TYR A 107 2.94 1.92 3.62
C TYR A 107 1.60 2.04 4.35
N PRO A 108 0.55 1.34 3.92
CA PRO A 108 -0.70 1.21 4.64
C PRO A 108 -0.76 -0.08 5.47
N VAL A 109 -1.36 -0.06 6.65
CA VAL A 109 -1.76 -1.27 7.41
C VAL A 109 -3.09 -1.04 8.13
N PHE A 110 -3.92 -2.07 8.22
CA PHE A 110 -5.17 -2.03 8.97
C PHE A 110 -5.03 -2.71 10.33
N ASP A 111 -5.65 -2.15 11.36
CA ASP A 111 -5.92 -2.90 12.59
C ASP A 111 -7.24 -3.68 12.49
N TRP A 112 -7.51 -4.53 13.49
CA TRP A 112 -8.70 -5.38 13.55
C TRP A 112 -10.01 -4.60 13.73
N GLU A 113 -9.94 -3.33 14.14
CA GLU A 113 -11.10 -2.43 14.23
C GLU A 113 -11.38 -1.72 12.90
N GLY A 114 -10.54 -1.93 11.88
CA GLY A 114 -10.67 -1.32 10.56
C GLY A 114 -10.06 0.08 10.46
N ASN A 115 -9.27 0.51 11.43
CA ASN A 115 -8.51 1.75 11.28
C ASN A 115 -7.35 1.52 10.31
N LEU A 116 -7.15 2.47 9.40
CA LEU A 116 -6.00 2.50 8.50
C LEU A 116 -4.89 3.35 9.11
N TYR A 117 -3.69 2.79 9.21
CA TYR A 117 -2.46 3.53 9.50
C TYR A 117 -1.64 3.67 8.23
N VAL A 118 -1.08 4.85 8.01
CA VAL A 118 -0.27 5.15 6.83
C VAL A 118 1.04 5.76 7.29
N SER A 119 2.16 5.13 6.93
CA SER A 119 3.47 5.73 7.13
C SER A 119 3.71 6.78 6.04
N GLU A 120 4.22 7.93 6.43
CA GLU A 120 4.78 8.91 5.52
C GLU A 120 6.30 8.87 5.65
N SER A 121 7.03 8.63 4.55
CA SER A 121 8.50 8.57 4.57
C SER A 121 9.15 9.95 4.79
N GLY A 122 8.37 11.03 4.74
CA GLY A 122 8.87 12.41 4.82
C GLY A 122 9.38 12.86 3.46
N ALA A 123 10.67 13.18 3.35
CA ALA A 123 11.33 13.53 2.10
C ALA A 123 12.73 12.90 2.05
N PHE A 124 13.31 12.79 0.85
CA PHE A 124 14.63 12.21 0.67
C PHE A 124 15.69 13.00 1.45
N ARG A 125 16.46 12.30 2.31
CA ARG A 125 17.46 12.88 3.23
C ARG A 125 16.90 13.83 4.29
N GLU A 126 15.59 13.79 4.55
CA GLU A 126 14.95 14.51 5.66
C GLU A 126 14.32 13.56 6.67
N VAL A 127 14.59 13.77 7.96
CA VAL A 127 14.04 12.97 9.06
C VAL A 127 12.77 13.65 9.57
N LYS A 128 11.68 13.53 8.81
CA LYS A 128 10.38 14.20 9.08
C LYS A 128 9.16 13.28 8.88
N GLY A 129 9.40 11.98 8.69
CA GLY A 129 8.36 10.99 8.48
C GLY A 129 7.42 10.90 9.69
N LYS A 130 6.18 10.49 9.45
CA LYS A 130 5.08 10.46 10.42
C LYS A 130 4.22 9.22 10.19
N VAL A 131 3.29 8.99 11.09
CA VAL A 131 2.21 8.02 10.88
C VAL A 131 0.88 8.74 11.03
N LEU A 132 0.04 8.63 10.01
CA LEU A 132 -1.34 9.09 10.02
C LEU A 132 -2.26 7.90 10.32
N LYS A 133 -3.36 8.15 11.02
CA LYS A 133 -4.42 7.18 11.28
C LYS A 133 -5.73 7.70 10.73
N PHE A 134 -6.49 6.84 10.09
CA PHE A 134 -7.84 7.10 9.62
C PHE A 134 -8.78 6.07 10.26
N SER A 135 -9.87 6.52 10.87
CA SER A 135 -10.90 5.62 11.39
C SER A 135 -11.73 5.01 10.25
N PRO A 136 -12.54 3.97 10.53
CA PRO A 136 -13.40 3.33 9.51
C PRO A 136 -14.38 4.28 8.79
N ASP A 137 -14.75 5.38 9.44
CA ASP A 137 -15.59 6.45 8.87
C ASP A 137 -14.81 7.47 8.02
N GLY A 138 -13.48 7.34 7.94
CA GLY A 138 -12.61 8.19 7.14
C GLY A 138 -12.05 9.42 7.86
N GLU A 139 -12.33 9.61 9.15
CA GLU A 139 -11.74 10.72 9.91
C GLU A 139 -10.23 10.50 10.10
N GLY A 140 -9.42 11.42 9.54
CA GLY A 140 -7.96 11.35 9.56
C GLY A 140 -7.33 12.21 10.64
N ARG A 141 -6.27 11.70 11.28
CA ARG A 141 -5.41 12.46 12.20
C ARG A 141 -3.93 12.09 12.08
N ILE A 142 -3.05 12.98 12.54
CA ILE A 142 -1.65 12.63 12.78
C ILE A 142 -1.60 11.77 14.04
N TRP A 143 -1.38 10.47 13.89
CA TRP A 143 -1.32 9.54 15.01
C TRP A 143 0.02 9.59 15.74
N HIS A 144 1.12 9.69 14.99
CA HIS A 144 2.45 9.90 15.55
C HIS A 144 3.21 10.93 14.69
N PRO A 145 3.61 12.08 15.26
CA PRO A 145 4.23 13.17 14.50
C PRO A 145 5.69 12.89 14.10
N GLY A 146 6.23 11.74 14.50
CA GLY A 146 7.60 11.32 14.22
C GLY A 146 8.62 11.96 15.16
N PRO A 147 9.86 12.26 14.70
CA PRO A 147 10.31 12.11 13.32
C PRO A 147 10.77 10.68 13.01
N PHE A 148 10.24 10.09 11.94
CA PHE A 148 10.76 8.84 11.40
C PHE A 148 11.70 9.13 10.23
N ASN A 149 12.80 8.37 10.14
CA ASN A 149 13.73 8.44 9.02
C ASN A 149 13.27 7.45 7.94
N PHE A 150 12.51 7.94 6.95
CA PHE A 150 12.11 7.17 5.77
C PHE A 150 11.36 5.86 6.10
N ALA A 151 10.19 5.98 6.75
CA ALA A 151 9.38 4.85 7.19
C ALA A 151 8.69 4.11 6.03
N ASN A 152 9.37 3.11 5.48
CA ASN A 152 8.95 2.40 4.26
C ASN A 152 8.16 1.09 4.47
N GLY A 153 7.86 0.73 5.71
CA GLY A 153 7.16 -0.51 6.02
C GLY A 153 6.54 -0.46 7.39
N MET A 154 5.39 -1.11 7.53
CA MET A 154 4.69 -1.27 8.80
C MET A 154 4.11 -2.68 8.90
N ALA A 155 3.95 -3.14 10.14
CA ALA A 155 3.25 -4.37 10.49
C ALA A 155 2.52 -4.13 11.82
N LEU A 156 1.40 -4.84 12.02
CA LEU A 156 0.59 -4.83 13.23
C LEU A 156 0.39 -6.26 13.75
#